data_AF-A0A424KWI2-F1
#
_entry.id   AF-A0A424KWI2-F1
#
_cell.length_a   1.000
_cell.length_b   1.000
_cell.length_c   1.000
_cell.angle_alpha   90.00
_cell.angle_beta   90.00
_cell.angle_gamma   90.00
#
_symmetry.space_group_name_H-M   'P 1'
#
loop_
_entity.id
_entity.type
_entity.pdbx_description
1 polymer ?
#
loop_
_entity_poly.entity_id
_entity_poly.type
_entity_poly.pdbx_seq_one_letter_code
_entity_poly.pdbx_strand_id
1 'polypeptide(L)'
;MFGYIPLGMAFGVLFQTLGYHWLFAPLAGLVIYAGSAQFMAVGLLGAGVSYAEAFVATLVLNSRHIFYGLSVLGHYPARGLSRWYLIFGLTDETYSLITAKPLGSLDRTPYLLYLTGLNQSYWVSGCALGASLQSFFAFDSRGFEFALVALFLVLLIEQIHTMRERWLLAVALVASTLTYALIPGQFLLVAISLCLAVLIVRLRSGGVNG
;
A
#
# COMPACT_ATOMS: atom_id res chain seq x y z
N MET A 1 14.81 5.60 6.36
CA MET A 1 14.14 6.79 5.79
C MET A 1 14.58 7.10 4.36
N PHE A 2 15.87 6.97 4.00
CA PHE A 2 16.33 7.22 2.61
C PHE A 2 15.64 6.36 1.53
N GLY A 3 15.12 5.18 1.85
CA GLY A 3 14.37 4.34 0.89
C GLY A 3 13.10 4.97 0.32
N TYR A 4 12.52 5.97 1.01
CA TYR A 4 11.33 6.68 0.53
C TYR A 4 11.57 7.49 -0.73
N ILE A 5 12.78 8.03 -0.91
CA ILE A 5 13.10 8.87 -2.08
C ILE A 5 13.17 8.02 -3.35
N PRO A 6 13.95 6.91 -3.41
CA PRO A 6 13.96 6.02 -4.57
C PRO A 6 12.60 5.40 -4.87
N LEU A 7 11.85 4.98 -3.85
CA LEU A 7 10.50 4.44 -4.04
C LEU A 7 9.53 5.53 -4.56
N GLY A 8 9.53 6.71 -3.96
CA GLY A 8 8.73 7.84 -4.44
C GLY A 8 9.11 8.24 -5.87
N MET A 9 10.40 8.24 -6.20
CA MET A 9 10.87 8.47 -7.58
C MET A 9 10.34 7.41 -8.54
N ALA A 10 10.41 6.13 -8.17
CA ALA A 10 9.89 5.07 -9.01
C ALA A 10 8.38 5.19 -9.23
N PHE A 11 7.62 5.52 -8.18
CA PHE A 11 6.21 5.84 -8.32
C PHE A 11 5.99 7.03 -9.26
N GLY A 12 6.73 8.12 -9.11
CA GLY A 12 6.60 9.32 -9.94
C GLY A 12 6.88 9.04 -11.42
N VAL A 13 7.93 8.25 -11.73
CA VAL A 13 8.25 7.81 -13.09
C VAL A 13 7.12 6.97 -13.66
N LEU A 14 6.66 5.94 -12.93
CA LEU A 14 5.57 5.06 -13.36
C LEU A 14 4.24 5.78 -13.49
N PHE A 15 3.97 6.79 -12.66
CA PHE A 15 2.76 7.59 -12.77
C PHE A 15 2.79 8.43 -14.05
N GLN A 16 3.95 8.99 -14.40
CA GLN A 16 4.11 9.82 -15.60
C GLN A 16 3.94 9.02 -16.89
N THR A 17 4.23 7.70 -16.90
CA THR A 17 3.99 6.86 -18.09
C THR A 17 2.50 6.65 -18.40
N LEU A 18 1.60 6.94 -17.44
CA LEU A 18 0.15 6.96 -17.69
C LEU A 18 -0.30 8.16 -18.55
N GLY A 19 0.58 9.11 -18.84
CA GLY A 19 0.29 10.28 -19.69
C GLY A 19 -0.37 11.45 -18.95
N TYR A 20 -0.52 11.37 -17.63
CA TYR A 20 -1.02 12.48 -16.82
C TYR A 20 0.03 13.57 -16.61
N HIS A 21 -0.41 14.75 -16.17
CA HIS A 21 0.49 15.84 -15.80
C HIS A 21 1.34 15.47 -14.58
N TRP A 22 2.64 15.74 -14.61
CA TRP A 22 3.61 15.32 -13.57
C TRP A 22 3.26 15.81 -12.16
N LEU A 23 2.58 16.96 -12.03
CA LEU A 23 2.08 17.49 -10.75
C LEU A 23 1.11 16.56 -10.03
N PHE A 24 0.39 15.68 -10.73
CA PHE A 24 -0.54 14.76 -10.09
C PHE A 24 0.17 13.69 -9.24
N ALA A 25 1.41 13.32 -9.56
CA ALA A 25 2.18 12.37 -8.75
C ALA A 25 2.49 12.90 -7.32
N PRO A 26 3.09 14.09 -7.13
CA PRO A 26 3.30 14.65 -5.79
C PRO A 26 1.98 15.04 -5.11
N LEU A 27 0.95 15.48 -5.84
CA LEU A 27 -0.38 15.72 -5.28
C LEU A 27 -1.00 14.43 -4.72
N ALA A 28 -0.86 13.30 -5.41
CA ALA A 28 -1.28 12.01 -4.89
C ALA A 28 -0.51 11.67 -3.60
N GLY A 29 0.79 11.96 -3.54
CA GLY A 29 1.60 11.81 -2.33
C GLY A 29 1.18 12.71 -1.16
N LEU A 30 0.52 13.85 -1.42
CA LEU A 30 0.00 14.76 -0.39
C LEU A 30 -1.40 14.39 0.08
N VAL A 31 -2.29 14.01 -0.84
CA VAL A 31 -3.74 13.84 -0.57
C VAL A 31 -4.10 12.40 -0.25
N ILE A 32 -3.46 11.43 -0.91
CA ILE A 32 -3.79 10.01 -0.76
C ILE A 32 -2.83 9.34 0.21
N TYR A 33 -1.53 9.62 0.06
CA TYR A 33 -0.43 9.13 0.90
C TYR A 33 -0.63 7.71 1.44
N ALA A 34 -0.58 6.72 0.55
CA ALA A 34 -0.88 5.33 0.88
C ALA A 34 0.24 4.35 0.46
N GLY A 35 1.41 4.88 0.09
CA GLY A 35 2.62 4.11 -0.22
C GLY A 35 2.38 2.98 -1.20
N SER A 36 2.38 1.75 -0.70
CA SER A 36 2.16 0.51 -1.47
C SER A 36 0.85 0.48 -2.27
N ALA A 37 -0.21 1.09 -1.75
CA ALA A 37 -1.48 1.19 -2.46
C ALA A 37 -1.42 2.11 -3.68
N GLN A 38 -0.61 3.17 -3.63
CA GLN A 38 -0.44 4.08 -4.76
C GLN A 38 0.29 3.39 -5.91
N PHE A 39 1.32 2.60 -5.58
CA PHE A 39 1.98 1.71 -6.54
C PHE A 39 1.01 0.73 -7.17
N MET A 40 0.16 0.07 -6.37
CA MET A 40 -0.86 -0.83 -6.90
C MET A 40 -1.81 -0.13 -7.88
N ALA A 41 -2.32 1.03 -7.48
CA ALA A 41 -3.26 1.78 -8.30
C ALA A 41 -2.62 2.15 -9.65
N VAL A 42 -1.38 2.64 -9.67
CA VAL A 42 -0.66 2.96 -10.91
C VAL A 42 -0.45 1.72 -11.78
N GLY A 43 -0.05 0.59 -11.19
CA GLY A 43 0.13 -0.66 -11.93
C GLY A 43 -1.17 -1.17 -12.55
N LEU A 44 -2.28 -1.16 -11.80
CA LEU A 44 -3.59 -1.60 -12.28
C LEU A 44 -4.14 -0.68 -13.37
N LEU A 45 -4.01 0.64 -13.19
CA LEU A 45 -4.42 1.62 -14.19
C LEU A 45 -3.59 1.50 -15.47
N GLY A 46 -2.27 1.29 -15.36
CA GLY A 46 -1.40 1.06 -16.50
C GLY A 46 -1.69 -0.25 -17.25
N ALA A 47 -2.19 -1.27 -16.54
CA ALA A 47 -2.63 -2.54 -17.12
C ALA A 47 -4.04 -2.47 -17.75
N GLY A 48 -4.73 -1.32 -17.69
CA GLY A 48 -6.08 -1.16 -18.25
C GLY A 48 -7.18 -1.85 -17.44
N VAL A 49 -6.93 -2.17 -16.17
CA VAL A 49 -7.93 -2.75 -15.27
C VAL A 49 -9.05 -1.74 -15.02
N SER A 50 -10.29 -2.23 -14.88
CA SER A 50 -11.44 -1.35 -14.63
C SER A 50 -11.29 -0.55 -13.33
N TYR A 51 -11.80 0.69 -13.30
CA TYR A 51 -11.70 1.55 -12.10
C TYR A 51 -12.35 0.91 -10.87
N ALA A 52 -13.43 0.16 -11.05
CA ALA A 52 -14.11 -0.55 -9.97
C ALA A 52 -13.22 -1.64 -9.37
N GLU A 53 -12.53 -2.42 -10.21
CA GLU A 53 -11.59 -3.45 -9.75
C GLU A 53 -10.37 -2.84 -9.07
N ALA A 54 -9.80 -1.78 -9.64
CA ALA A 54 -8.68 -1.06 -9.03
C ALA A 54 -9.07 -0.50 -7.65
N PHE A 55 -10.28 0.04 -7.53
CA PHE A 55 -10.82 0.52 -6.26
C PHE A 55 -10.95 -0.61 -5.22
N VAL A 56 -11.60 -1.72 -5.59
CA VAL A 56 -11.81 -2.85 -4.67
C VAL A 56 -10.48 -3.48 -4.26
N ALA A 57 -9.57 -3.72 -5.20
CA ALA A 57 -8.24 -4.26 -4.91
C ALA A 57 -7.47 -3.34 -3.95
N THR A 58 -7.49 -2.02 -4.22
CA THR A 58 -6.85 -1.00 -3.38
C THR A 58 -7.45 -0.95 -1.98
N LEU A 59 -8.78 -1.05 -1.86
CA LEU A 59 -9.47 -1.09 -0.58
C LEU A 59 -9.07 -2.34 0.23
N VAL A 60 -9.05 -3.50 -0.43
CA VAL A 60 -8.69 -4.78 0.22
C VAL A 60 -7.23 -4.78 0.66
N LEU A 61 -6.29 -4.30 -0.17
CA LEU A 61 -4.89 -4.15 0.23
C LEU A 61 -4.74 -3.19 1.41
N ASN A 62 -5.47 -2.07 1.41
CA ASN A 62 -5.40 -1.10 2.50
C ASN A 62 -6.08 -1.56 3.79
N SER A 63 -6.97 -2.54 3.76
CA SER A 63 -7.69 -3.01 4.94
C SER A 63 -6.77 -3.41 6.11
N ARG A 64 -5.52 -3.82 5.82
CA ARG A 64 -4.49 -4.08 6.85
C ARG A 64 -4.18 -2.87 7.74
N HIS A 65 -4.29 -1.66 7.20
CA HIS A 65 -4.08 -0.43 7.97
C HIS A 65 -5.13 -0.24 9.07
N ILE A 66 -6.29 -0.90 8.99
CA ILE A 66 -7.27 -0.92 10.09
C ILE A 66 -6.66 -1.60 11.31
N PHE A 67 -6.01 -2.75 11.13
CA PHE A 67 -5.37 -3.48 12.22
C PHE A 67 -4.15 -2.74 12.77
N TYR A 68 -3.33 -2.16 11.89
CA TYR A 68 -2.20 -1.29 12.31
C TYR A 68 -2.69 -0.09 13.11
N GLY A 69 -3.74 0.58 12.63
CA GLY A 69 -4.35 1.71 13.31
C GLY A 69 -4.83 1.32 14.70
N LEU A 70 -5.53 0.19 14.83
CA LEU A 70 -6.01 -0.31 16.12
C LEU A 70 -4.88 -0.62 17.11
N SER A 71 -3.73 -1.14 16.66
CA SER A 71 -2.61 -1.45 17.55
C SER A 71 -1.82 -0.21 17.98
N VAL A 72 -1.73 0.82 17.13
CA VAL A 72 -1.01 2.07 17.47
C VAL A 72 -1.89 3.18 18.03
N LEU A 73 -3.22 3.06 17.95
CA LEU A 73 -4.19 4.08 18.37
C LEU A 73 -3.97 4.57 19.81
N GLY A 74 -3.52 3.68 20.71
CA GLY A 74 -3.18 4.02 22.10
C GLY A 74 -1.92 4.88 22.28
N HIS A 75 -1.08 4.99 21.24
CA HIS A 75 0.11 5.86 21.24
C HIS A 75 -0.20 7.27 20.73
N TYR A 76 -1.35 7.47 20.08
CA TYR A 76 -1.72 8.74 19.47
C TYR A 76 -2.43 9.66 20.48
N PRO A 77 -2.34 10.98 20.29
CA PRO A 77 -3.07 11.93 21.12
C PRO A 77 -4.58 11.65 21.07
N ALA A 78 -5.26 11.80 22.21
CA ALA A 78 -6.67 11.46 22.32
C ALA A 78 -7.58 12.33 21.43
N ARG A 79 -7.22 13.57 21.15
CA ARG A 79 -7.99 14.54 20.36
C ARG A 79 -7.07 15.52 19.62
N GLY A 80 -7.61 16.20 18.61
CA GLY A 80 -6.93 17.27 17.88
C GLY A 80 -6.54 16.93 16.44
N LEU A 81 -6.11 17.93 15.69
CA LEU A 81 -5.70 17.80 14.28
C LEU A 81 -4.47 16.89 14.12
N SER A 82 -3.58 16.88 15.11
CA SER A 82 -2.42 15.98 15.15
C SER A 82 -2.85 14.51 15.12
N ARG A 83 -3.93 14.13 15.81
CA ARG A 83 -4.46 12.77 15.77
C ARG A 83 -4.89 12.37 14.36
N TRP A 84 -5.64 13.24 13.68
CA TRP A 84 -6.13 12.98 12.32
C TRP A 84 -4.98 12.89 11.32
N TYR A 85 -3.99 13.77 11.44
CA TYR A 85 -2.80 13.71 10.60
C TYR A 85 -1.99 12.42 10.81
N LEU A 86 -1.82 11.96 12.05
CA LEU A 86 -1.13 10.71 12.35
C LEU A 86 -1.90 9.48 11.83
N ILE A 87 -3.23 9.50 11.89
CA ILE A 87 -4.07 8.44 11.30
C ILE A 87 -3.94 8.43 9.78
N PHE A 88 -3.97 9.61 9.15
CA PHE A 88 -3.79 9.77 7.71
C PHE A 88 -2.40 9.33 7.25
N GLY A 89 -1.36 9.69 8.01
CA GLY A 89 0.03 9.40 7.71
C GLY A 89 0.49 7.99 8.07
N LEU A 90 -0.42 7.10 8.48
CA LEU A 90 -0.08 5.75 8.85
C LEU A 90 0.15 4.90 7.60
N THR A 91 1.42 4.60 7.33
CA THR A 91 1.88 3.69 6.28
C THR A 91 2.57 2.47 6.88
N ASP A 92 2.83 1.43 6.07
CA ASP A 92 3.58 0.23 6.48
C ASP A 92 4.93 0.60 7.14
N GLU A 93 5.66 1.57 6.57
CA GLU A 93 6.97 1.96 7.09
C GLU A 93 6.86 2.87 8.31
N THR A 94 5.84 3.73 8.37
CA THR A 94 5.58 4.52 9.59
C THR A 94 5.20 3.59 10.73
N TYR A 95 4.38 2.56 10.47
CA TYR A 95 4.01 1.53 11.43
C TYR A 95 5.21 0.71 11.92
N SER A 96 6.09 0.25 11.01
CA SER A 96 7.27 -0.52 11.39
C SER A 96 8.24 0.31 12.23
N LEU A 97 8.38 1.62 11.97
CA LEU A 97 9.22 2.51 12.77
C LEU A 97 8.62 2.80 14.16
N ILE A 98 7.30 2.95 14.26
CA ILE A 98 6.61 3.14 15.54
C ILE A 98 6.77 1.89 16.43
N THR A 99 6.64 0.71 15.84
CA THR A 99 6.68 -0.56 16.58
C THR A 99 8.10 -1.05 16.89
N ALA A 100 9.09 -0.71 16.04
CA ALA A 100 10.49 -1.09 16.24
C ALA A 100 11.17 -0.41 17.42
N LYS A 101 10.68 0.77 17.86
CA LYS A 101 11.28 1.52 18.96
C LYS A 101 10.24 1.78 20.05
N PRO A 102 10.32 1.10 21.22
CA PRO A 102 9.48 1.41 22.36
C PRO A 102 9.68 2.89 22.75
N LEU A 103 8.64 3.69 22.62
CA LEU A 103 8.66 5.07 23.08
C LEU A 103 8.63 5.05 24.61
N GLY A 104 9.79 5.25 25.23
CA GLY A 104 9.95 5.44 26.67
C GLY A 104 9.24 6.71 27.19
N SER A 105 9.78 7.35 28.23
CA SER A 105 9.19 8.54 28.87
C SER A 105 9.25 9.86 28.07
N LEU A 106 9.68 9.80 26.80
CA LEU A 106 9.68 10.97 25.91
C LEU A 106 8.27 11.33 25.47
N ASP A 107 8.06 12.63 25.22
CA ASP A 107 6.81 13.17 24.71
C ASP A 107 6.50 12.54 23.34
N ARG A 108 5.49 11.67 23.31
CA ARG A 108 5.23 10.76 22.18
C ARG A 108 4.71 11.50 20.94
N THR A 109 3.91 12.54 21.14
CA THR A 109 3.21 13.24 20.06
C THR A 109 4.16 14.01 19.12
N PRO A 110 5.10 14.85 19.60
CA PRO A 110 6.03 15.54 18.71
C PRO A 110 6.87 14.56 17.89
N TYR A 111 7.38 13.49 18.52
CA TYR A 111 8.15 12.47 17.82
C TYR A 111 7.37 11.83 16.67
N LEU A 112 6.12 11.42 16.92
CA LEU A 112 5.26 10.81 15.91
C LEU A 112 4.94 11.78 14.77
N LEU A 113 4.74 13.07 15.08
CA LEU A 113 4.49 14.11 14.08
C LEU A 113 5.72 14.34 13.20
N TYR A 114 6.91 14.45 13.78
CA TYR A 114 8.16 14.60 13.01
C TYR A 114 8.43 13.37 12.15
N LEU A 115 8.23 12.17 12.70
CA LEU A 115 8.39 10.91 11.98
C LEU A 115 7.48 10.86 10.75
N THR A 116 6.19 11.10 10.95
CA THR A 116 5.18 11.06 9.89
C THR A 116 5.43 12.16 8.85
N GLY A 117 5.72 13.38 9.31
CA GLY A 117 6.01 14.52 8.44
C GLY A 117 7.26 14.32 7.59
N LEU A 118 8.33 13.74 8.15
CA LEU A 118 9.54 13.41 7.40
C LEU A 118 9.27 12.32 6.35
N ASN A 119 8.56 11.25 6.72
CA ASN A 119 8.20 10.19 5.78
C ASN A 119 7.35 10.73 4.61
N GLN A 120 6.34 11.55 4.90
CA GLN A 120 5.52 12.16 3.87
C GLN A 120 6.33 13.12 2.99
N SER A 121 7.19 13.94 3.59
CA SER A 121 8.03 14.90 2.85
C SER A 121 8.99 14.18 1.89
N TYR A 122 9.62 13.09 2.34
CA TYR A 122 10.50 12.28 1.50
C TYR A 122 9.74 11.57 0.37
N TRP A 123 8.54 11.07 0.65
CA TRP A 123 7.66 10.49 -0.37
C TRP A 123 7.30 11.50 -1.45
N VAL A 124 6.77 12.66 -1.05
CA VAL A 124 6.30 13.72 -1.96
C VAL A 124 7.47 14.26 -2.79
N SER A 125 8.63 14.46 -2.16
CA SER A 125 9.85 14.91 -2.86
C SER A 125 10.31 13.86 -3.87
N GLY A 126 10.31 12.58 -3.51
CA GLY A 126 10.60 11.48 -4.43
C GLY A 126 9.64 11.47 -5.62
N CYS A 127 8.33 11.56 -5.35
CA CYS A 127 7.29 11.60 -6.39
C CYS A 127 7.47 12.77 -7.35
N ALA A 128 7.73 13.97 -6.82
CA ALA A 128 7.98 15.17 -7.61
C ALA A 128 9.23 15.01 -8.48
N LEU A 129 10.33 14.53 -7.90
CA LEU A 129 11.58 14.33 -8.64
C LEU A 129 11.41 13.27 -9.74
N GLY A 130 10.83 12.10 -9.43
CA GLY A 130 10.61 11.05 -10.43
C GLY A 130 9.71 11.49 -11.57
N ALA A 131 8.56 12.09 -11.26
CA ALA A 131 7.59 12.52 -12.26
C ALA A 131 8.12 13.68 -13.13
N SER A 132 8.78 14.66 -12.52
CA SER A 132 9.38 15.78 -13.27
C SER A 132 10.54 15.33 -14.17
N LEU A 133 11.42 14.46 -13.67
CA LEU A 133 12.51 13.89 -14.48
C LEU A 133 11.95 13.13 -15.69
N GLN A 134 10.93 12.27 -15.48
CA GLN A 134 10.30 11.54 -16.57
C GLN A 134 9.61 12.48 -17.56
N SER A 135 8.97 13.55 -17.08
CA SER A 135 8.28 14.53 -17.92
C SER A 135 9.22 15.39 -18.76
N PHE A 136 10.40 15.76 -18.25
CA PHE A 136 11.33 16.66 -18.96
C PHE A 136 12.32 15.94 -19.85
N PHE A 137 12.82 14.78 -19.43
CA PHE A 137 13.88 14.07 -20.14
C PHE A 137 13.38 12.82 -20.88
N ALA A 138 12.13 12.39 -20.65
CA ALA A 138 11.50 11.24 -21.30
C ALA A 138 12.47 10.06 -21.46
N PHE A 139 13.09 9.64 -20.35
CA PHE A 139 14.08 8.58 -20.37
C PHE A 139 13.38 7.21 -20.34
N ASP A 140 14.18 6.20 -20.64
CA ASP A 140 13.74 4.82 -20.66
C ASP A 140 13.26 4.37 -19.27
N SER A 141 11.95 4.21 -19.12
CA SER A 141 11.32 3.77 -17.87
C SER A 141 11.48 2.26 -17.62
N ARG A 142 12.08 1.52 -18.56
CA ARG A 142 12.38 0.10 -18.39
C ARG A 142 13.26 -0.10 -17.16
N GLY A 143 12.80 -0.94 -16.24
CA GLY A 143 13.44 -1.18 -14.95
C GLY A 143 12.74 -0.50 -13.77
N PHE A 144 11.97 0.58 -13.97
CA PHE A 144 11.14 1.12 -12.89
C PHE A 144 9.95 0.22 -12.57
N GLU A 145 9.46 -0.54 -13.55
CA GLU A 145 8.45 -1.59 -13.36
C GLU A 145 8.94 -2.70 -12.41
N PHE A 146 10.26 -2.94 -12.33
CA PHE A 146 10.82 -3.86 -11.36
C PHE A 146 10.55 -3.39 -9.92
N ALA A 147 10.53 -2.08 -9.64
CA ALA A 147 10.22 -1.58 -8.31
C ALA A 147 8.78 -1.95 -7.89
N LEU A 148 7.82 -1.88 -8.82
CA LEU A 148 6.45 -2.33 -8.60
C LEU A 148 6.41 -3.83 -8.26
N VAL A 149 7.04 -4.66 -9.09
CA VAL A 149 7.07 -6.12 -8.90
C VAL A 149 7.79 -6.50 -7.60
N ALA A 150 8.93 -5.89 -7.32
CA ALA A 150 9.72 -6.13 -6.11
C ALA A 150 8.95 -5.74 -4.85
N LEU A 151 8.23 -4.61 -4.87
CA LEU A 151 7.38 -4.21 -3.76
C LEU A 151 6.31 -5.27 -3.46
N PHE A 152 5.56 -5.72 -4.47
CA PHE A 152 4.56 -6.77 -4.26
C PHE A 152 5.15 -8.10 -3.83
N LEU A 153 6.33 -8.45 -4.35
CA LEU A 153 7.03 -9.66 -3.94
C LEU A 153 7.46 -9.59 -2.48
N VAL A 154 8.02 -8.47 -2.04
CA VAL A 154 8.38 -8.24 -0.62
C VAL A 154 7.14 -8.29 0.26
N LEU A 155 6.06 -7.61 -0.13
CA LEU A 155 4.79 -7.67 0.60
C LEU A 155 4.25 -9.10 0.71
N LEU A 156 4.31 -9.87 -0.39
CA LEU A 156 3.91 -11.28 -0.38
C LEU A 156 4.77 -12.10 0.59
N ILE A 157 6.09 -11.94 0.56
CA ILE A 157 7.01 -12.63 1.46
C ILE A 157 6.69 -12.28 2.92
N GLU A 158 6.52 -10.99 3.24
CA GLU A 158 6.15 -10.54 4.59
C GLU A 158 4.82 -11.13 5.07
N GLN A 159 3.82 -11.18 4.18
CA GLN A 159 2.56 -11.85 4.47
C GLN A 159 2.76 -13.35 4.74
N ILE A 160 3.54 -14.06 3.92
CA ILE A 160 3.84 -15.49 4.13
C ILE A 160 4.49 -15.73 5.49
N HIS A 161 5.40 -14.85 5.92
CA HIS A 161 6.08 -14.96 7.20
C HIS A 161 5.14 -14.74 8.39
N THR A 162 4.13 -13.87 8.24
CA THR A 162 3.21 -13.50 9.32
C THR A 162 1.95 -14.38 9.33
N MET A 163 1.60 -14.98 8.19
CA MET A 163 0.41 -15.82 8.03
C MET A 163 0.53 -17.12 8.83
N ARG A 164 -0.41 -17.31 9.75
CA ARG A 164 -0.56 -18.57 10.50
C ARG A 164 -1.07 -19.70 9.62
N GLU A 165 -1.75 -19.38 8.52
CA GLU A 165 -2.48 -20.34 7.68
C GLU A 165 -2.08 -20.29 6.23
N ARG A 166 -1.02 -21.05 5.95
CA ARG A 166 -0.41 -21.10 4.62
C ARG A 166 -1.31 -21.69 3.54
N TRP A 167 -2.32 -22.48 3.90
CA TRP A 167 -3.27 -23.04 2.93
C TRP A 167 -4.08 -21.95 2.20
N LEU A 168 -4.28 -20.77 2.81
CA LEU A 168 -4.92 -19.63 2.16
C LEU A 168 -4.13 -19.12 0.95
N LEU A 169 -2.81 -19.34 0.92
CA LEU A 169 -2.00 -19.03 -0.26
C LEU A 169 -2.34 -19.96 -1.44
N ALA A 170 -2.57 -21.24 -1.16
CA ALA A 170 -3.00 -22.19 -2.18
C ALA A 170 -4.39 -21.80 -2.73
N VAL A 171 -5.31 -21.36 -1.87
CA VAL A 171 -6.61 -20.82 -2.30
C VAL A 171 -6.42 -19.60 -3.18
N ALA A 172 -5.59 -18.64 -2.79
CA ALA A 172 -5.32 -17.45 -3.58
C ALA A 172 -4.70 -17.79 -4.95
N LEU A 173 -3.77 -18.74 -5.00
CA LEU A 173 -3.15 -19.21 -6.26
C LEU A 173 -4.17 -19.91 -7.16
N VAL A 174 -4.97 -20.83 -6.62
CA VAL A 174 -6.00 -21.54 -7.40
C VAL A 174 -7.08 -20.57 -7.88
N ALA A 175 -7.56 -19.68 -7.00
CA ALA A 175 -8.58 -18.71 -7.36
C ALA A 175 -8.08 -17.74 -8.43
N SER A 176 -6.87 -17.19 -8.29
CA SER A 176 -6.30 -16.27 -9.29
C SER A 176 -6.05 -16.95 -10.64
N THR A 177 -5.45 -18.14 -10.66
CA THR A 177 -5.17 -18.88 -11.90
C THR A 177 -6.44 -19.32 -12.63
N LEU A 178 -7.40 -19.92 -11.91
CA LEU A 178 -8.67 -20.34 -12.49
C LEU A 178 -9.44 -19.15 -13.04
N THR A 179 -9.52 -18.06 -12.28
CA THR A 179 -10.30 -16.90 -12.69
C THR A 179 -9.63 -16.17 -13.86
N TYR A 180 -8.30 -16.08 -13.88
CA TYR A 180 -7.58 -15.49 -15.01
C TYR A 180 -7.82 -16.29 -16.31
N ALA A 181 -7.90 -17.62 -16.23
CA ALA A 181 -8.18 -18.46 -17.39
C ALA A 181 -9.63 -18.30 -17.90
N LEU A 182 -10.60 -18.06 -17.01
CA LEU A 182 -12.02 -17.98 -17.37
C LEU A 182 -12.48 -16.57 -17.75
N ILE A 183 -12.06 -15.56 -16.98
CA ILE A 183 -12.51 -14.16 -17.08
C ILE A 183 -11.33 -13.22 -16.82
N PRO A 184 -10.36 -13.14 -17.75
CA PRO A 184 -9.14 -12.34 -17.55
C PRO A 184 -9.42 -10.86 -17.32
N GLY A 185 -10.55 -10.33 -17.82
CA GLY A 185 -10.93 -8.92 -17.65
C GLY A 185 -11.42 -8.55 -16.24
N GLN A 186 -11.82 -9.53 -15.41
CA GLN A 186 -12.34 -9.29 -14.05
C GLN A 186 -11.67 -10.18 -13.00
N PHE A 187 -10.53 -10.76 -13.36
CA PHE A 187 -9.97 -11.88 -12.61
C PHE A 187 -9.62 -11.49 -11.17
N LEU A 188 -9.17 -10.26 -10.97
CA LEU A 188 -8.73 -9.78 -9.68
C LEU A 188 -9.89 -9.69 -8.69
N LEU A 189 -11.01 -9.09 -9.10
CA LEU A 189 -12.19 -8.94 -8.24
C LEU A 189 -12.83 -10.28 -7.91
N VAL A 190 -12.96 -11.17 -8.90
CA VAL A 190 -13.53 -12.49 -8.66
C VAL A 190 -12.61 -13.34 -7.77
N ALA A 191 -11.28 -13.31 -7.99
CA ALA A 191 -10.32 -14.02 -7.14
C ALA A 191 -10.34 -13.51 -5.69
N ILE A 192 -10.35 -12.19 -5.48
CA ILE A 192 -10.48 -11.57 -4.16
C ILE A 192 -11.80 -12.00 -3.49
N SER A 193 -12.91 -11.96 -4.23
CA SER A 193 -14.23 -12.35 -3.73
C SER A 193 -14.27 -13.81 -3.30
N LEU A 194 -13.68 -14.72 -4.08
CA LEU A 194 -13.56 -16.14 -3.73
C LEU A 194 -12.72 -16.34 -2.47
N CYS A 195 -11.57 -15.66 -2.36
CA CYS A 195 -10.71 -15.73 -1.18
C CYS A 195 -11.44 -15.24 0.08
N LEU A 196 -12.17 -14.12 -0.03
CA LEU A 196 -12.98 -13.59 1.06
C LEU A 196 -14.12 -14.53 1.45
N ALA A 197 -14.81 -15.13 0.47
CA ALA A 197 -15.88 -16.09 0.74
C ALA A 197 -15.35 -17.30 1.51
N VAL A 198 -14.22 -17.87 1.07
CA VAL A 198 -13.55 -18.98 1.76
C VAL A 198 -13.16 -18.59 3.19
N LEU A 199 -12.59 -17.39 3.36
CA LEU A 199 -12.23 -16.88 4.69
C LEU A 199 -13.45 -16.74 5.61
N ILE A 200 -14.55 -16.18 5.11
CA ILE A 200 -15.79 -15.98 5.88
C ILE A 200 -16.40 -17.32 6.29
N VAL A 201 -16.51 -18.28 5.37
CA VAL A 201 -17.00 -19.64 5.66
C VAL A 201 -16.17 -20.28 6.76
N ARG A 202 -14.85 -20.14 6.66
CA ARG A 202 -13.91 -20.73 7.59
C ARG A 202 -13.93 -20.07 8.98
N LEU A 203 -14.11 -18.74 9.05
CA LEU A 203 -14.34 -18.04 10.32
C LEU A 203 -15.65 -18.47 11.00
N ARG A 204 -16.71 -18.68 10.21
CA ARG A 204 -17.99 -19.19 10.72
C ARG A 204 -17.90 -20.63 11.22
N SER A 205 -17.20 -21.51 10.51
CA SER A 205 -17.01 -22.90 10.94
C SER A 205 -16.06 -23.03 12.14
N GLY A 206 -15.09 -22.13 12.28
CA GLY A 206 -14.16 -22.10 13.43
C GLY A 206 -14.80 -21.59 14.72
N GLY A 207 -15.86 -20.79 14.65
CA GLY A 207 -16.61 -20.29 15.80
C GLY A 207 -17.60 -21.28 16.44
N VAL A 208 -17.75 -22.50 15.89
CA VAL A 208 -18.64 -23.54 16.44
C VAL A 208 -17.91 -24.45 17.44
N ASN A 209 -16.57 -24.37 17.54
CA ASN A 209 -15.75 -25.23 18.41
C ASN A 209 -14.85 -24.44 19.38
N GLY A 210 -15.25 -23.25 19.81
CA GLY A 210 -14.52 -22.41 20.78
C GLY A 210 -15.34 -22.11 22.02
#